data_AF-S7VA34-F1
#
_entry.id   AF-S7VA34-F1
#
_cell.length_a   1.000
_cell.length_b   1.000
_cell.length_c   1.000
_cell.angle_alpha   90.00
_cell.angle_beta   90.00
_cell.angle_gamma   90.00
#
_symmetry.space_group_name_H-M   'P 1'
#
loop_
_entity.id
_entity.type
_entity.pdbx_description
1 polymer ?
#
loop_
_entity_poly.entity_id
_entity_poly.type
_entity_poly.pdbx_seq_one_letter_code
_entity_poly.pdbx_strand_id
1 'polypeptide(L)'
;MERRNALKKITCLSTGMFIASITGAIANNNSSNPTKTILLVSGWQDVNIGDIAHTPGLIHILKTFLPEYKIILWKKSKGEKVKELLHKNFPEVKIIYGSVAPDSSVENEEVMSAIKKADILVHGSGPYVVGQDNLEAWMKYTDKPFGIFGTTIQSISPELKKVLDASSFIYTRETASLKVLKSHGLTGKNISFAPDATFSLIYWMKTKPSRF
;
A
#
# COMPACT_ATOMS: atom_id res chain seq x y z
N MET A 1 -26.72 7.95 13.50
CA MET A 1 -25.75 9.08 13.55
C MET A 1 -24.43 8.62 14.19
N GLU A 2 -24.49 8.00 15.36
CA GLU A 2 -23.39 7.32 16.10
C GLU A 2 -22.42 6.50 15.23
N ARG A 3 -22.92 5.49 14.49
CA ARG A 3 -22.08 4.59 13.67
C ARG A 3 -21.23 5.30 12.62
N ARG A 4 -21.77 6.32 11.96
CA ARG A 4 -21.04 7.09 10.93
C ARG A 4 -19.92 7.92 11.57
N ASN A 5 -20.17 8.48 12.76
CA ASN A 5 -19.16 9.23 13.50
C ASN A 5 -18.06 8.31 14.04
N ALA A 6 -18.41 7.11 14.52
CA ALA A 6 -17.45 6.09 14.93
C ALA A 6 -16.54 5.67 13.76
N LEU A 7 -17.11 5.38 12.59
CA LEU A 7 -16.34 5.06 11.39
C LEU A 7 -15.38 6.18 11.00
N LYS A 8 -15.84 7.45 10.99
CA LYS A 8 -14.97 8.61 10.72
C LYS A 8 -13.79 8.71 11.70
N LYS A 9 -14.04 8.57 13.00
CA LYS A 9 -13.00 8.61 14.03
C LYS A 9 -11.99 7.49 13.86
N ILE A 10 -12.47 6.26 13.63
CA ILE A 10 -11.61 5.09 13.40
C ILE A 10 -10.77 5.28 12.14
N THR A 11 -11.36 5.71 11.03
CA THR A 11 -10.61 6.02 9.80
C THR A 11 -9.54 7.07 10.07
N CYS A 12 -9.88 8.20 10.69
CA CYS A 12 -8.91 9.27 10.99
C CYS A 12 -7.74 8.77 11.87
N LEU A 13 -8.04 8.04 12.94
CA LEU A 13 -7.01 7.47 13.83
C LEU A 13 -6.12 6.46 13.11
N SER A 14 -6.72 5.51 12.39
CA SER A 14 -5.98 4.49 11.63
C SER A 14 -5.11 5.09 10.54
N THR A 15 -5.59 6.12 9.84
CA THR A 15 -4.80 6.86 8.86
C THR A 15 -3.65 7.59 9.53
N GLY A 16 -3.88 8.28 10.65
CA GLY A 16 -2.80 8.92 11.41
C GLY A 16 -1.70 7.94 11.82
N MET A 17 -2.07 6.76 12.33
CA MET A 17 -1.11 5.70 12.68
C MET A 17 -0.35 5.20 11.44
N PHE A 18 -1.04 4.96 10.33
CA PHE A 18 -0.42 4.51 9.08
C PHE A 18 0.61 5.53 8.56
N ILE A 19 0.28 6.82 8.56
CA ILE A 19 1.20 7.89 8.16
C ILE A 19 2.40 7.99 9.12
N ALA A 20 2.17 7.84 10.43
CA ALA A 20 3.26 7.77 11.41
C ALA A 20 4.17 6.56 11.17
N SER A 21 3.63 5.40 10.79
CA SER A 21 4.42 4.21 10.45
C SER A 21 5.30 4.45 9.22
N ILE A 22 4.77 5.08 8.17
CA ILE A 22 5.57 5.41 6.97
C ILE A 22 6.70 6.38 7.30
N THR A 23 6.36 7.51 7.93
CA THR A 23 7.33 8.57 8.24
C THR A 23 8.39 8.11 9.23
N GLY A 24 7.99 7.38 10.28
CA GLY A 24 8.90 6.78 11.24
C GLY A 24 9.83 5.74 10.61
N ALA A 25 9.32 4.88 9.74
CA ALA A 25 10.14 3.88 9.06
C ALA A 25 11.20 4.52 8.14
N ILE A 26 10.83 5.57 7.40
CA ILE A 26 11.76 6.32 6.54
C ILE A 26 12.80 7.07 7.39
N ALA A 27 12.38 7.70 8.48
CA ALA A 27 13.28 8.45 9.36
C ALA A 27 14.33 7.53 10.00
N ASN A 28 13.94 6.34 10.44
CA ASN A 28 14.85 5.35 11.03
C ASN A 28 15.88 4.81 10.03
N ASN A 29 15.60 4.90 8.73
CA ASN A 29 16.50 4.41 7.68
C ASN A 29 17.44 5.50 7.11
N ASN A 30 17.57 6.64 7.81
CA ASN A 30 18.50 7.74 7.46
C ASN A 30 18.48 8.14 5.98
N SER A 31 17.32 8.09 5.33
CA SER A 31 17.22 8.47 3.91
C SER A 31 17.67 9.93 3.73
N SER A 32 18.71 10.14 2.93
CA SER A 32 19.26 11.46 2.59
C SER A 32 18.51 12.15 1.45
N ASN A 33 17.49 11.50 0.87
CA ASN A 33 16.71 12.06 -0.23
C ASN A 33 15.93 13.30 0.25
N PRO A 34 16.10 14.47 -0.40
CA PRO A 34 15.40 15.69 -0.02
C PRO A 34 13.91 15.63 -0.32
N THR A 35 13.50 14.87 -1.34
CA THR A 35 12.10 14.55 -1.62
C THR A 35 11.87 13.06 -1.48
N LYS A 36 11.04 12.67 -0.52
CA LYS A 36 10.75 11.26 -0.26
C LYS A 36 9.90 10.65 -1.36
N THR A 37 10.17 9.40 -1.70
CA THR A 37 9.47 8.65 -2.75
C THR A 37 8.88 7.35 -2.19
N ILE A 38 7.59 7.13 -2.42
CA ILE A 38 6.86 5.91 -2.06
C ILE A 38 6.70 5.07 -3.34
N LEU A 39 7.17 3.82 -3.30
CA LEU A 39 6.80 2.82 -4.29
C LEU A 39 5.54 2.10 -3.82
N LEU A 40 4.42 2.35 -4.50
CA LEU A 40 3.13 1.74 -4.19
C LEU A 40 2.91 0.54 -5.11
N VAL A 41 2.74 -0.65 -4.54
CA VAL A 41 2.32 -1.85 -5.28
C VAL A 41 0.82 -2.03 -5.10
N SER A 42 0.06 -1.88 -6.17
CA SER A 42 -1.41 -1.94 -6.14
C SER A 42 -1.99 -2.19 -7.54
N GLY A 43 -3.32 -2.13 -7.66
CA GLY A 43 -4.05 -2.28 -8.93
C GLY A 43 -4.11 -3.73 -9.34
N TRP A 44 -4.76 -4.56 -8.52
CA TRP A 44 -4.78 -6.01 -8.70
C TRP A 44 -5.62 -6.45 -9.89
N GLN A 45 -6.79 -5.84 -10.09
CA GLN A 45 -7.73 -6.17 -11.15
C GLN A 45 -8.41 -4.90 -11.69
N ASP A 46 -8.76 -4.93 -12.97
CA ASP A 46 -9.46 -3.84 -13.66
C ASP A 46 -10.90 -4.20 -14.05
N VAL A 47 -11.43 -5.33 -13.55
CA VAL A 47 -12.80 -5.81 -13.82
C VAL A 47 -13.72 -5.71 -12.60
N ASN A 48 -13.16 -5.79 -11.39
CA ASN A 48 -13.89 -5.70 -10.14
C ASN A 48 -13.80 -4.26 -9.61
N ILE A 49 -14.96 -3.59 -9.45
CA ILE A 49 -14.99 -2.18 -9.03
C ILE A 49 -14.46 -1.96 -7.60
N GLY A 50 -14.61 -2.96 -6.72
CA GLY A 50 -14.03 -2.94 -5.38
C GLY A 50 -12.51 -2.95 -5.44
N ASP A 51 -11.93 -3.81 -6.27
CA ASP A 51 -10.46 -3.89 -6.45
C ASP A 51 -9.89 -2.64 -7.13
N ILE A 52 -10.62 -2.10 -8.12
CA ILE A 52 -10.28 -0.82 -8.76
C ILE A 52 -10.21 0.29 -7.71
N ALA A 53 -11.13 0.29 -6.74
CA ALA A 53 -11.26 1.36 -5.75
C ALA A 53 -10.15 1.37 -4.68
N HIS A 54 -9.45 0.26 -4.44
CA HIS A 54 -8.34 0.20 -3.48
C HIS A 54 -7.21 1.19 -3.84
N THR A 55 -6.78 1.18 -5.09
CA THR A 55 -5.63 1.97 -5.57
C THR A 55 -5.83 3.49 -5.48
N PRO A 56 -6.88 4.08 -6.09
CA PRO A 56 -7.14 5.51 -5.99
C PRO A 56 -7.49 5.93 -4.55
N GLY A 57 -8.12 5.06 -3.76
CA GLY A 57 -8.37 5.31 -2.33
C GLY A 57 -7.07 5.47 -1.53
N LEU A 58 -6.09 4.59 -1.74
CA LEU A 58 -4.80 4.65 -1.05
C LEU A 58 -3.94 5.81 -1.55
N ILE A 59 -3.91 6.08 -2.86
CA ILE A 59 -3.24 7.27 -3.41
C ILE A 59 -3.83 8.53 -2.78
N HIS A 60 -5.16 8.62 -2.65
CA HIS A 60 -5.80 9.76 -2.02
C HIS A 60 -5.39 9.94 -0.56
N ILE A 61 -5.31 8.86 0.24
CA ILE A 61 -4.82 8.92 1.62
C ILE A 61 -3.39 9.49 1.63
N LEU A 62 -2.48 8.88 0.88
CA LEU A 62 -1.07 9.28 0.87
C LEU A 62 -0.92 10.74 0.44
N LYS A 63 -1.59 11.19 -0.63
CA LYS A 63 -1.51 12.58 -1.08
C LYS A 63 -2.15 13.58 -0.12
N THR A 64 -3.14 13.17 0.67
CA THR A 64 -3.81 14.06 1.62
C THR A 64 -2.90 14.35 2.82
N PHE A 65 -2.16 13.35 3.29
CA PHE A 65 -1.37 13.45 4.52
C PHE A 65 0.14 13.55 4.30
N LEU A 66 0.62 13.21 3.10
CA LEU A 66 2.03 13.29 2.67
C LEU A 66 2.11 13.95 1.28
N PRO A 67 1.58 15.17 1.09
CA PRO A 67 1.49 15.82 -0.23
C PRO A 67 2.86 16.09 -0.89
N GLU A 68 3.93 16.19 -0.11
CA GLU A 68 5.31 16.40 -0.57
C GLU A 68 6.01 15.12 -1.02
N TYR A 69 5.42 13.95 -0.73
CA TYR A 69 5.99 12.66 -1.11
C TYR A 69 5.63 12.33 -2.57
N LYS A 70 6.63 11.93 -3.35
CA LYS A 70 6.41 11.41 -4.71
C LYS A 70 5.86 9.99 -4.63
N ILE A 71 4.90 9.67 -5.46
CA ILE A 71 4.34 8.32 -5.55
C ILE A 71 4.68 7.73 -6.92
N ILE A 72 5.27 6.54 -6.91
CA ILE A 72 5.43 5.69 -8.08
C ILE A 72 4.51 4.48 -7.87
N LEU A 73 3.50 4.32 -8.71
CA LEU A 73 2.60 3.18 -8.70
C LEU A 73 3.15 2.06 -9.60
N TRP A 74 3.59 0.97 -8.98
CA TRP A 74 3.82 -0.31 -9.66
C TRP A 74 2.48 -1.04 -9.80
N LYS A 75 1.80 -0.78 -10.92
CA LYS A 75 0.45 -1.30 -11.17
C LYS A 75 0.52 -2.74 -11.69
N LYS A 76 -0.22 -3.66 -11.09
CA LYS A 76 -0.24 -5.08 -11.54
C LYS A 76 -1.14 -5.30 -12.76
N SER A 77 -2.31 -4.68 -12.80
CA SER A 77 -3.26 -4.78 -13.91
C SER A 77 -2.92 -3.81 -15.04
N LYS A 78 -3.24 -4.16 -16.30
CA LYS A 78 -2.87 -3.39 -17.51
C LYS A 78 -4.04 -2.80 -18.30
N GLY A 79 -5.25 -2.79 -17.74
CA GLY A 79 -6.45 -2.23 -18.37
C GLY A 79 -6.37 -0.71 -18.55
N GLU A 80 -6.63 -0.25 -19.76
CA GLU A 80 -6.46 1.15 -20.16
C GLU A 80 -7.45 2.09 -19.46
N LYS A 81 -8.72 1.69 -19.33
CA LYS A 81 -9.75 2.52 -18.66
C LYS A 81 -9.37 2.93 -17.23
N VAL A 82 -8.80 2.00 -16.46
CA VAL A 82 -8.36 2.27 -15.08
C VAL A 82 -7.11 3.13 -15.08
N LYS A 83 -6.20 2.92 -16.03
CA LYS A 83 -5.02 3.77 -16.21
C LYS A 83 -5.40 5.21 -16.56
N GLU A 84 -6.34 5.42 -17.49
CA GLU A 84 -6.88 6.74 -17.84
C GLU A 84 -7.53 7.42 -16.64
N LEU A 85 -8.34 6.67 -15.87
CA LEU A 85 -8.96 7.16 -14.65
C LEU A 85 -7.90 7.62 -13.63
N LEU A 86 -6.86 6.82 -13.41
CA LEU A 86 -5.77 7.18 -12.50
C LEU A 86 -5.00 8.40 -13.01
N HIS A 87 -4.69 8.46 -14.30
CA HIS A 87 -3.95 9.57 -14.90
C HIS A 87 -4.73 10.89 -14.85
N LYS A 88 -6.03 10.87 -15.16
CA LYS A 88 -6.93 12.03 -15.06
C LYS A 88 -6.97 12.60 -13.64
N ASN A 89 -6.94 11.72 -12.64
CA ASN A 89 -7.19 12.09 -11.26
C ASN A 89 -5.95 12.36 -10.41
N PHE A 90 -4.85 11.70 -10.76
CA PHE A 90 -3.56 11.74 -10.09
C PHE A 90 -2.44 11.91 -11.12
N PRO A 91 -2.44 13.00 -11.91
CA PRO A 91 -1.50 13.18 -13.03
C PRO A 91 -0.03 13.19 -12.61
N GLU A 92 0.26 13.53 -11.35
CA GLU A 92 1.62 13.49 -10.77
C GLU A 92 2.11 12.09 -10.39
N VAL A 93 1.22 11.09 -10.32
CA VAL A 93 1.62 9.72 -9.95
C VAL A 93 2.23 9.04 -11.17
N LYS A 94 3.50 8.65 -11.05
CA LYS A 94 4.17 7.87 -12.10
C LYS A 94 3.65 6.43 -12.06
N ILE A 95 3.06 5.94 -13.14
CA ILE A 95 2.62 4.55 -13.26
C ILE A 95 3.67 3.75 -14.02
N ILE A 96 4.11 2.63 -13.45
CA ILE A 96 5.10 1.73 -14.04
C ILE A 96 4.57 0.30 -14.07
N TYR A 97 5.17 -0.53 -14.93
CA TYR A 97 4.79 -1.92 -15.13
C TYR A 97 6.02 -2.83 -15.16
N GLY A 98 5.87 -4.04 -14.64
CA GLY A 98 6.90 -5.07 -14.67
C GLY A 98 6.47 -6.27 -13.83
N SER A 99 7.03 -7.43 -14.15
CA SER A 99 6.76 -8.67 -13.43
C SER A 99 7.96 -9.01 -12.54
N VAL A 100 7.70 -9.82 -11.51
CA VAL A 100 8.72 -10.46 -10.68
C VAL A 100 8.80 -11.91 -11.12
N ALA A 101 10.00 -12.42 -11.35
CA ALA A 101 10.23 -13.82 -11.67
C ALA A 101 10.14 -14.72 -10.42
N PRO A 102 10.00 -16.05 -10.55
CA PRO A 102 9.86 -16.95 -9.40
C PRO A 102 11.02 -16.93 -8.40
N ASP A 103 12.22 -16.50 -8.82
CA ASP A 103 13.40 -16.34 -7.96
C ASP A 103 13.48 -14.94 -7.31
N SER A 104 12.38 -14.19 -7.36
CA SER A 104 12.24 -12.79 -6.93
C SER A 104 13.10 -11.80 -7.73
N SER A 105 13.65 -12.19 -8.90
CA SER A 105 14.36 -11.24 -9.77
C SER A 105 13.41 -10.34 -10.56
N VAL A 106 13.91 -9.15 -10.92
CA VAL A 106 13.21 -8.15 -11.73
C VAL A 106 14.12 -7.71 -12.87
N GLU A 107 13.69 -7.99 -14.11
CA GLU A 107 14.44 -7.60 -15.31
C GLU A 107 14.07 -6.19 -15.81
N ASN A 108 12.88 -5.71 -15.47
CA ASN A 108 12.41 -4.42 -15.95
C ASN A 108 13.21 -3.26 -15.34
N GLU A 109 13.93 -2.52 -16.18
CA GLU A 109 14.80 -1.42 -15.76
C GLU A 109 14.04 -0.29 -15.05
N GLU A 110 12.81 0.00 -15.45
CA GLU A 110 12.00 1.05 -14.84
C GLU A 110 11.58 0.68 -13.41
N VAL A 111 11.21 -0.59 -13.18
CA VAL A 111 10.95 -1.11 -11.84
C VAL A 111 12.22 -1.10 -11.00
N MET A 112 13.36 -1.54 -11.55
CA MET A 112 14.64 -1.51 -10.84
C MET A 112 15.06 -0.09 -10.44
N SER A 113 14.84 0.88 -11.34
CA SER A 113 15.05 2.31 -11.04
C SER A 113 14.13 2.80 -9.93
N ALA A 114 12.86 2.38 -9.95
CA ALA A 114 11.90 2.73 -8.91
C ALA A 114 12.26 2.13 -7.54
N ILE A 115 12.71 0.87 -7.48
CA ILE A 115 13.18 0.21 -6.25
C ILE A 115 14.38 0.98 -5.66
N LYS A 116 15.37 1.32 -6.50
CA LYS A 116 16.54 2.09 -6.07
C LYS A 116 16.18 3.49 -5.58
N LYS A 117 15.22 4.14 -6.23
CA LYS A 117 14.83 5.53 -5.93
C LYS A 117 13.92 5.66 -4.71
N ALA A 118 12.99 4.74 -4.52
CA ALA A 118 12.01 4.81 -3.45
C ALA A 118 12.68 4.72 -2.07
N ASP A 119 12.09 5.37 -1.09
CA ASP A 119 12.52 5.35 0.32
C ASP A 119 11.74 4.33 1.13
N ILE A 120 10.56 3.93 0.64
CA ILE A 120 9.71 2.91 1.22
C ILE A 120 8.88 2.24 0.14
N LEU A 121 8.55 0.96 0.32
CA LEU A 121 7.52 0.27 -0.45
C LEU A 121 6.25 0.08 0.38
N VAL A 122 5.09 0.34 -0.22
CA VAL A 122 3.78 0.06 0.38
C VAL A 122 3.01 -0.92 -0.48
N HIS A 123 2.64 -2.07 0.09
CA HIS A 123 1.68 -3.00 -0.50
C HIS A 123 0.26 -2.52 -0.20
N GLY A 124 -0.55 -2.35 -1.25
CA GLY A 124 -1.91 -1.82 -1.18
C GLY A 124 -2.98 -2.82 -0.73
N SER A 125 -4.18 -2.31 -0.44
CA SER A 125 -5.29 -3.11 0.10
C SER A 125 -5.74 -4.21 -0.84
N GLY A 126 -6.10 -5.37 -0.30
CA GLY A 126 -6.49 -6.52 -1.09
C GLY A 126 -7.04 -7.71 -0.29
N PRO A 127 -7.56 -8.74 -0.98
CA PRO A 127 -8.14 -9.94 -0.35
C PRO A 127 -7.11 -10.87 0.30
N TYR A 128 -5.83 -10.64 0.02
CA TYR A 128 -4.66 -11.23 0.66
C TYR A 128 -3.44 -10.35 0.34
N VAL A 129 -2.23 -10.79 0.67
CA VAL A 129 -0.99 -10.11 0.27
C VAL A 129 -0.69 -10.43 -1.21
N VAL A 130 -1.49 -9.84 -2.12
CA VAL A 130 -1.47 -10.16 -3.57
C VAL A 130 -0.10 -9.96 -4.21
N GLY A 131 0.65 -8.96 -3.75
CA GLY A 131 1.98 -8.61 -4.27
C GLY A 131 3.09 -9.14 -3.37
N GLN A 132 2.94 -10.35 -2.80
CA GLN A 132 4.00 -10.97 -2.00
C GLN A 132 5.31 -11.08 -2.80
N ASP A 133 5.22 -11.45 -4.09
CA ASP A 133 6.34 -11.47 -5.04
C ASP A 133 7.05 -10.10 -5.12
N ASN A 134 6.30 -9.01 -5.17
CA ASN A 134 6.85 -7.65 -5.16
C ASN A 134 7.57 -7.31 -3.86
N LEU A 135 7.06 -7.76 -2.71
CA LEU A 135 7.70 -7.55 -1.41
C LEU A 135 9.00 -8.37 -1.30
N GLU A 136 8.99 -9.61 -1.76
CA GLU A 136 10.18 -10.46 -1.81
C GLU A 136 11.25 -9.89 -2.75
N ALA A 137 10.85 -9.37 -3.92
CA ALA A 137 11.76 -8.65 -4.82
C ALA A 137 12.36 -7.41 -4.15
N TRP A 138 11.55 -6.63 -3.41
CA TRP A 138 12.05 -5.49 -2.66
C TRP A 138 13.11 -5.91 -1.64
N MET A 139 12.82 -6.93 -0.83
CA MET A 139 13.77 -7.49 0.15
C MET A 139 15.05 -8.03 -0.50
N LYS A 140 15.00 -8.53 -1.74
CA LYS A 140 16.17 -8.99 -2.49
C LYS A 140 17.10 -7.85 -2.92
N TYR A 141 16.54 -6.69 -3.26
CA TYR A 141 17.29 -5.59 -3.89
C TYR A 141 17.60 -4.42 -2.96
N THR A 142 16.97 -4.33 -1.79
CA THR A 142 17.22 -3.25 -0.84
C THR A 142 16.81 -3.60 0.58
N ASP A 143 17.52 -3.06 1.57
CA ASP A 143 17.17 -3.15 3.00
C ASP A 143 16.25 -1.99 3.45
N LYS A 144 15.70 -1.22 2.51
CA LYS A 144 14.80 -0.11 2.81
C LYS A 144 13.47 -0.61 3.40
N PRO A 145 12.79 0.20 4.22
CA PRO A 145 11.55 -0.22 4.85
C PRO A 145 10.48 -0.53 3.82
N PHE A 146 9.57 -1.41 4.20
CA PHE A 146 8.33 -1.64 3.48
C PHE A 146 7.21 -2.01 4.45
N GLY A 147 5.97 -1.96 4.00
CA GLY A 147 4.85 -2.40 4.81
C GLY A 147 3.60 -2.70 4.01
N ILE A 148 2.63 -3.27 4.72
CA ILE A 148 1.40 -3.80 4.14
C ILE A 148 0.21 -3.00 4.66
N PHE A 149 -0.69 -2.58 3.77
CA PHE A 149 -1.84 -1.77 4.13
C PHE A 149 -3.17 -2.35 3.66
N GLY A 150 -4.07 -2.62 4.59
CA GLY A 150 -5.47 -2.98 4.33
C GLY A 150 -5.63 -4.34 3.65
N THR A 151 -4.88 -5.35 4.08
CA THR A 151 -4.99 -6.72 3.55
C THR A 151 -5.73 -7.65 4.50
N THR A 152 -6.28 -8.73 3.95
CA THR A 152 -6.74 -9.87 4.76
C THR A 152 -5.60 -10.88 4.89
N ILE A 153 -5.46 -11.53 6.03
CA ILE A 153 -4.46 -12.58 6.27
C ILE A 153 -5.19 -13.77 6.89
N GLN A 154 -5.52 -14.76 6.06
CA GLN A 154 -6.29 -15.93 6.47
C GLN A 154 -5.37 -17.06 6.95
N SER A 155 -4.21 -17.21 6.32
CA SER A 155 -3.17 -18.17 6.65
C SER A 155 -1.80 -17.57 6.36
N ILE A 156 -0.75 -18.13 6.97
CA ILE A 156 0.62 -17.64 6.83
C ILE A 156 1.50 -18.82 6.44
N SER A 157 1.98 -18.84 5.19
CA SER A 157 3.02 -19.78 4.77
C SER A 157 4.40 -19.38 5.34
N PRO A 158 5.39 -20.27 5.35
CA PRO A 158 6.76 -19.92 5.75
C PRO A 158 7.35 -18.74 4.96
N GLU A 159 7.05 -18.66 3.67
CA GLU A 159 7.52 -17.58 2.77
C GLU A 159 6.86 -16.26 3.15
N LEU A 160 5.52 -16.26 3.30
CA LEU A 160 4.79 -15.07 3.73
C LEU A 160 5.23 -14.63 5.13
N LYS A 161 5.52 -15.58 6.04
CA LYS A 161 6.01 -15.26 7.39
C LYS A 161 7.30 -14.45 7.35
N LYS A 162 8.26 -14.77 6.47
CA LYS A 162 9.50 -14.00 6.30
C LYS A 162 9.20 -12.56 5.89
N VAL A 163 8.27 -12.37 4.95
CA VAL A 163 7.84 -11.04 4.50
C VAL A 163 7.16 -10.26 5.62
N LEU A 164 6.28 -10.91 6.38
CA LEU A 164 5.58 -10.27 7.51
C LEU A 164 6.55 -9.91 8.64
N ASP A 165 7.51 -10.78 8.98
CA ASP A 165 8.53 -10.50 10.00
C ASP A 165 9.43 -9.30 9.63
N ALA A 166 9.75 -9.16 8.34
CA ALA A 166 10.58 -8.07 7.84
C ALA A 166 9.80 -6.76 7.60
N SER A 167 8.47 -6.80 7.63
CA SER A 167 7.63 -5.63 7.38
C SER A 167 7.76 -4.60 8.50
N SER A 168 8.00 -3.34 8.15
CA SER A 168 8.05 -2.23 9.12
C SER A 168 6.70 -1.94 9.75
N PHE A 169 5.60 -2.24 9.04
CA PHE A 169 4.24 -2.18 9.56
C PHE A 169 3.29 -3.12 8.79
N ILE A 170 2.22 -3.55 9.46
CA ILE A 170 1.18 -4.40 8.90
C ILE A 170 -0.18 -3.88 9.36
N TYR A 171 -0.97 -3.34 8.43
CA TYR A 171 -2.36 -2.95 8.68
C TYR A 171 -3.30 -3.95 8.03
N THR A 172 -4.10 -4.63 8.83
CA THR A 172 -5.14 -5.55 8.34
C THR A 172 -6.46 -4.82 8.17
N ARG A 173 -7.27 -5.23 7.20
CA ARG A 173 -8.57 -4.60 6.95
C ARG A 173 -9.73 -5.12 7.80
N GLU A 174 -9.47 -6.11 8.64
CA GLU A 174 -10.44 -6.71 9.56
C GLU A 174 -9.72 -7.45 10.71
N THR A 175 -10.42 -7.71 11.82
CA THR A 175 -9.80 -8.15 13.08
C THR A 175 -9.48 -9.65 13.19
N ALA A 176 -10.08 -10.53 12.38
CA ALA A 176 -9.74 -11.95 12.33
C ALA A 176 -8.31 -12.16 11.82
N SER A 177 -7.87 -11.36 10.85
CA SER A 177 -6.48 -11.33 10.37
C SER A 177 -5.50 -10.97 11.48
N LEU A 178 -5.87 -10.08 12.41
CA LEU A 178 -5.06 -9.80 13.59
C LEU A 178 -4.91 -11.03 14.50
N LYS A 179 -5.96 -11.85 14.62
CA LYS A 179 -5.89 -13.09 15.39
C LYS A 179 -4.96 -14.10 14.75
N VAL A 180 -4.98 -14.21 13.41
CA VAL A 180 -4.07 -15.07 12.64
C VAL A 180 -2.62 -14.60 12.80
N LEU A 181 -2.36 -13.30 12.69
CA LEU A 181 -1.03 -12.73 12.93
C LEU A 181 -0.54 -13.08 14.35
N LYS A 182 -1.38 -12.82 15.36
CA LYS A 182 -1.07 -13.09 16.76
C LYS A 182 -0.78 -14.57 17.02
N SER A 183 -1.52 -15.50 16.42
CA SER A 183 -1.29 -16.94 16.61
C SER A 183 0.04 -17.41 16.01
N HIS A 184 0.64 -16.63 15.11
CA HIS A 184 1.96 -16.89 14.52
C HIS A 184 3.07 -16.01 15.13
N GLY A 185 2.81 -15.41 16.29
CA GLY A 185 3.78 -14.58 17.03
C GLY A 185 3.99 -13.16 16.47
N LEU A 186 3.26 -12.78 15.42
CA LEU A 186 3.32 -11.43 14.85
C LEU A 186 2.45 -10.50 15.69
N THR A 187 3.10 -9.80 16.62
CA THR A 187 2.47 -8.80 17.50
C THR A 187 3.35 -7.57 17.62
N GLY A 188 2.78 -6.42 17.94
CA GLY A 188 3.55 -5.19 18.15
C GLY A 188 2.79 -3.92 17.81
N LYS A 189 3.39 -2.76 18.10
CA LYS A 189 2.78 -1.44 17.88
C LYS A 189 2.59 -1.10 16.39
N ASN A 190 3.36 -1.76 15.52
CA ASN A 190 3.31 -1.54 14.07
C ASN A 190 2.34 -2.50 13.36
N ILE A 191 1.61 -3.34 14.11
CA ILE A 191 0.59 -4.24 13.60
C ILE A 191 -0.76 -3.77 14.13
N SER A 192 -1.66 -3.38 13.23
CA SER A 192 -2.94 -2.82 13.64
C SER A 192 -4.04 -3.04 12.60
N PHE A 193 -5.24 -2.60 12.95
CA PHE A 193 -6.37 -2.53 12.04
C PHE A 193 -6.38 -1.16 11.34
N ALA A 194 -6.67 -1.16 10.04
CA ALA A 194 -7.08 0.03 9.31
C ALA A 194 -8.27 -0.30 8.40
N PRO A 195 -9.29 0.57 8.28
CA PRO A 195 -10.31 0.39 7.28
C PRO A 195 -9.70 0.28 5.88
N ASP A 196 -10.33 -0.52 5.05
CA ASP A 196 -9.93 -0.70 3.65
C ASP A 196 -9.82 0.66 2.92
N ALA A 197 -8.83 0.80 2.03
CA ALA A 197 -8.58 2.02 1.28
C ALA A 197 -9.81 2.55 0.51
N THR A 198 -10.72 1.65 0.12
CA THR A 198 -11.98 2.01 -0.55
C THR A 198 -12.84 3.00 0.24
N PHE A 199 -12.81 2.97 1.57
CA PHE A 199 -13.57 3.92 2.39
C PHE A 199 -13.10 5.37 2.16
N SER A 200 -11.81 5.57 1.95
CA SER A 200 -11.25 6.89 1.64
C SER A 200 -11.63 7.38 0.25
N LEU A 201 -11.78 6.46 -0.72
CA LEU A 201 -12.26 6.81 -2.06
C LEU A 201 -13.67 7.41 -2.01
N ILE A 202 -14.57 6.82 -1.23
CA ILE A 202 -15.96 7.32 -1.09
C ILE A 202 -15.99 8.76 -0.59
N TYR A 203 -15.14 9.12 0.37
CA TYR A 203 -15.04 10.49 0.87
C TYR A 203 -14.50 11.44 -0.20
N TRP A 204 -13.49 11.00 -0.94
CA TRP A 204 -12.93 11.82 -2.01
C TRP A 204 -13.92 12.05 -3.15
N MET A 205 -14.65 11.03 -3.60
CA MET A 205 -15.70 11.18 -4.63
C MET A 205 -16.78 12.17 -4.21
N LYS A 206 -17.15 12.22 -2.92
CA LYS A 206 -18.12 13.21 -2.40
C LYS A 206 -17.60 14.65 -2.44
N THR A 207 -16.30 14.84 -2.33
CA THR A 207 -15.67 16.17 -2.37
C THR A 207 -15.29 16.61 -3.78
N LYS A 208 -15.19 15.67 -4.74
CA LYS A 208 -14.91 15.93 -6.16
C LYS A 208 -15.74 15.02 -7.08
N PRO A 209 -17.05 15.26 -7.22
CA PRO A 209 -17.95 14.35 -7.94
C PRO A 209 -17.73 14.29 -9.46
N SER A 210 -17.12 15.30 -10.10
CA SER A 210 -16.90 15.36 -11.56
C SER A 210 -15.74 14.52 -12.09
N ARG A 211 -15.12 13.71 -11.22
CA ARG A 211 -13.83 13.05 -11.47
C ARG A 211 -13.93 11.55 -11.79
N PHE A 212 -15.13 10.97 -11.70
CA PHE A 212 -15.45 9.57 -12.00
C PHE A 212 -16.57 9.47 -13.02
#